data_AF-A0A5M4D2K0-F1
#
_entry.id   AF-A0A5M4D2K0-F1
#
_cell.length_a   1.000
_cell.length_b   1.000
_cell.length_c   1.000
_cell.angle_alpha   90.00
_cell.angle_beta   90.00
_cell.angle_gamma   90.00
#
_symmetry.space_group_name_H-M   'P 1'
#
loop_
_entity.id
_entity.type
_entity.pdbx_description
1 polymer ?
#
loop_
_entity_poly.entity_id
_entity_poly.type
_entity_poly.pdbx_seq_one_letter_code
_entity_poly.pdbx_strand_id
1 'polypeptide(L)'
;MTYCFTQGHGDFSGTTPDDEDSVQAREARFFSMAPSLLTAYLTRLFESPSFVAERYTDNQIAEATWFIFGCGSGYIGDMRRGTVSPDLQVRCVRSIATLYTDLFDRVCGHHGTDPDSDLRDTDEVDGAVYMMWDMGHLEGTVMFPEKGPHLVEPGIEVLESVLHRCRTSACRVSALHGIGHIYCIHNYQGDKAIASRLRAIVDAFTERNDLPEWLRDYAAHAREGYVQ
;
A
#
# COMPACT_ATOMS: atom_id res chain seq x y z
N MET A 1 8.18 11.29 12.21
CA MET A 1 8.70 10.64 10.99
C MET A 1 9.90 9.76 11.28
N THR A 2 11.02 10.26 11.82
CA THR A 2 12.21 9.43 12.15
C THR A 2 11.90 8.18 12.97
N TYR A 3 10.95 8.27 13.91
CA TYR A 3 10.49 7.14 14.71
C TYR A 3 10.05 5.93 13.86
N CYS A 4 9.25 6.14 12.80
CA CYS A 4 8.77 5.06 11.94
C CYS A 4 9.91 4.26 11.29
N PHE A 5 11.01 4.93 10.94
CA PHE A 5 12.16 4.37 10.21
C PHE A 5 13.30 3.88 11.11
N THR A 6 13.13 3.91 12.43
CA THR A 6 14.21 3.55 13.37
C THR A 6 13.76 2.68 14.53
N GLN A 7 12.53 2.85 15.01
CA GLN A 7 12.02 2.18 16.21
C GLN A 7 10.59 1.67 16.05
N GLY A 8 9.78 2.29 15.19
CA GLY A 8 8.35 2.01 15.07
C GLY A 8 8.04 0.53 14.83
N HIS A 9 8.73 -0.10 13.87
CA HIS A 9 8.49 -1.52 13.60
C HIS A 9 8.97 -2.44 14.72
N GLY A 10 10.12 -2.18 15.34
CA GLY A 10 10.61 -2.98 16.46
C GLY A 10 9.72 -2.87 17.70
N ASP A 11 9.22 -1.67 17.98
CA ASP A 11 8.22 -1.45 19.04
C ASP A 11 6.87 -2.09 18.70
N PHE A 12 6.53 -2.18 17.40
CA PHE A 12 5.35 -2.89 16.91
C PHE A 12 5.53 -4.41 17.02
N SER A 13 6.64 -4.99 16.57
CA SER A 13 6.87 -6.44 16.52
C SER A 13 7.40 -7.04 17.85
N GLY A 14 7.79 -6.19 18.80
CA GLY A 14 8.35 -6.59 20.10
C GLY A 14 7.33 -7.19 21.08
N THR A 15 7.20 -8.52 21.05
CA THR A 15 6.93 -9.43 22.20
C THR A 15 5.91 -8.98 23.26
N THR A 16 4.67 -8.66 22.88
CA THR A 16 3.57 -8.59 23.86
C THR A 16 2.41 -9.47 23.35
N PRO A 17 1.87 -10.41 24.15
CA PRO A 17 0.83 -11.35 23.69
C PRO A 17 -0.39 -10.64 23.11
N ASP A 18 -1.12 -11.27 22.19
CA ASP A 18 -2.39 -10.77 21.60
C ASP A 18 -3.57 -10.81 22.60
N ASP A 19 -3.42 -10.22 23.78
CA ASP A 19 -4.55 -9.91 24.66
C ASP A 19 -5.06 -8.48 24.45
N GLU A 20 -6.33 -8.22 24.76
CA GLU A 20 -6.97 -6.90 24.58
C GLU A 20 -6.21 -5.79 25.32
N ASP A 21 -5.60 -6.12 26.46
CA ASP A 21 -4.82 -5.20 27.28
C ASP A 21 -3.52 -4.76 26.57
N SER A 22 -2.88 -5.66 25.81
CA SER A 22 -1.69 -5.34 25.01
C SER A 22 -2.02 -4.47 23.79
N VAL A 23 -3.20 -4.66 23.18
CA VAL A 23 -3.68 -3.84 22.06
C VAL A 23 -3.93 -2.41 22.54
N GLN A 24 -4.64 -2.22 23.66
CA GLN A 24 -4.84 -0.90 24.26
C GLN A 24 -3.52 -0.26 24.72
N ALA A 25 -2.60 -1.04 25.28
CA ALA A 25 -1.28 -0.54 25.67
C ALA A 25 -0.42 -0.15 24.44
N ARG A 26 -0.55 -0.84 23.31
CA ARG A 26 0.11 -0.50 22.03
C ARG A 26 -0.48 0.77 21.43
N GLU A 27 -1.81 0.90 21.41
CA GLU A 27 -2.49 2.15 21.01
C GLU A 27 -2.08 3.35 21.88
N ALA A 28 -1.83 3.13 23.18
CA ALA A 28 -1.31 4.17 24.08
C ALA A 28 0.19 4.46 23.89
N ARG A 29 0.97 3.50 23.38
CA ARG A 29 2.44 3.57 23.18
C ARG A 29 2.81 4.32 21.91
N PHE A 30 2.03 4.19 20.86
CA PHE A 30 2.24 4.94 19.62
C PHE A 30 1.53 6.28 19.71
N PHE A 31 2.31 7.36 19.59
CA PHE A 31 1.91 8.77 19.70
C PHE A 31 0.41 9.03 19.45
N SER A 32 -0.35 9.43 20.49
CA SER A 32 -1.77 9.80 20.35
C SER A 32 -1.89 11.14 19.61
N MET A 33 -1.70 11.10 18.31
CA MET A 33 -1.85 12.25 17.44
C MET A 33 -3.30 12.36 16.99
N ALA A 34 -3.83 13.58 16.93
CA ALA A 34 -5.15 13.78 16.35
C ALA A 34 -5.15 13.23 14.90
N PRO A 35 -6.16 12.46 14.47
CA PRO A 35 -6.18 11.81 13.16
C PRO A 35 -5.88 12.78 12.00
N SER A 36 -6.43 13.98 12.01
CA SER A 36 -6.18 14.99 10.96
C SER A 36 -4.72 15.44 10.91
N LEU A 37 -4.04 15.53 12.06
CA LEU A 37 -2.63 15.88 12.13
C LEU A 37 -1.76 14.72 11.63
N LEU A 38 -2.09 13.48 12.01
CA LEU A 38 -1.44 12.27 11.50
C LEU A 38 -1.56 12.20 9.97
N THR A 39 -2.77 12.35 9.42
CA THR A 39 -3.00 12.34 7.97
C THR A 39 -2.18 13.43 7.27
N ALA A 40 -2.07 14.63 7.85
CA ALA A 40 -1.24 15.68 7.30
C ALA A 40 0.28 15.37 7.34
N TYR A 41 0.76 14.60 8.32
CA TYR A 41 2.14 14.10 8.31
C TYR A 41 2.36 13.01 7.27
N LEU A 42 1.45 12.04 7.17
CA LEU A 42 1.51 10.98 6.15
C LEU A 42 1.47 11.58 4.75
N THR A 43 0.53 12.50 4.49
CA THR A 43 0.42 13.20 3.21
C THR A 43 1.74 13.87 2.82
N ARG A 44 2.35 14.63 3.74
CA ARG A 44 3.64 15.30 3.47
C ARG A 44 4.79 14.32 3.23
N LEU A 45 4.79 13.18 3.91
CA LEU A 45 5.77 12.11 3.66
C LEU A 45 5.61 11.55 2.24
N PHE A 46 4.38 11.20 1.89
CA PHE A 46 4.04 10.52 0.65
C PHE A 46 4.17 11.45 -0.57
N GLU A 47 3.92 12.75 -0.43
CA GLU A 47 4.09 13.75 -1.50
C GLU A 47 5.56 14.10 -1.80
N SER A 48 6.50 13.76 -0.91
CA SER A 48 7.92 14.06 -1.11
C SER A 48 8.81 13.01 -0.46
N PRO A 49 8.73 11.74 -0.91
CA PRO A 49 9.33 10.61 -0.22
C PRO A 49 10.81 10.41 -0.61
N SER A 50 11.32 11.09 -1.64
CA SER A 50 12.65 10.80 -2.23
C SER A 50 13.82 10.90 -1.24
N PHE A 51 13.70 11.76 -0.23
CA PHE A 51 14.74 11.90 0.81
C PHE A 51 14.90 10.62 1.66
N VAL A 52 13.88 9.75 1.70
CA VAL A 52 13.87 8.53 2.50
C VAL A 52 14.95 7.56 1.99
N ALA A 53 15.06 7.39 0.67
CA ALA A 53 16.05 6.55 0.02
C ALA A 53 17.51 7.00 0.28
N GLU A 54 17.71 8.28 0.64
CA GLU A 54 19.05 8.83 0.93
C GLU A 54 19.42 8.72 2.42
N ARG A 55 18.44 8.49 3.29
CA ARG A 55 18.62 8.59 4.75
C ARG A 55 18.47 7.26 5.47
N TYR A 56 17.78 6.30 4.88
CA TYR A 56 17.44 5.04 5.52
C TYR A 56 17.84 3.86 4.64
N THR A 57 18.20 2.75 5.28
CA THR A 57 18.51 1.49 4.58
C THR A 57 17.22 0.81 4.10
N ASP A 58 17.32 -0.12 3.17
CA ASP A 58 16.17 -0.88 2.67
C ASP A 58 15.40 -1.58 3.79
N ASN A 59 16.12 -2.16 4.77
CA ASN A 59 15.49 -2.77 5.94
C ASN A 59 14.71 -1.75 6.77
N GLN A 60 15.26 -0.55 7.00
CA GLN A 60 14.54 0.51 7.73
C GLN A 60 13.31 1.02 6.96
N ILE A 61 13.39 1.03 5.63
CA ILE A 61 12.26 1.39 4.77
C ILE A 61 11.19 0.31 4.83
N ALA A 62 11.57 -0.97 4.74
CA ALA A 62 10.67 -2.12 4.88
C ALA A 62 9.94 -2.08 6.22
N GLU A 63 10.69 -1.94 7.32
CA GLU A 63 10.17 -1.80 8.67
C GLU A 63 9.19 -0.62 8.80
N ALA A 64 9.54 0.55 8.26
CA ALA A 64 8.65 1.70 8.27
C ALA A 64 7.38 1.46 7.46
N THR A 65 7.46 0.76 6.34
CA THR A 65 6.30 0.39 5.52
C THR A 65 5.37 -0.54 6.32
N TRP A 66 5.92 -1.60 6.92
CA TRP A 66 5.17 -2.48 7.83
C TRP A 66 4.52 -1.72 8.98
N PHE A 67 5.22 -0.75 9.56
CA PHE A 67 4.67 0.05 10.64
C PHE A 67 3.57 1.00 10.15
N ILE A 68 3.81 1.80 9.12
CA ILE A 68 2.88 2.84 8.64
C ILE A 68 1.61 2.24 8.06
N PHE A 69 1.73 1.17 7.27
CA PHE A 69 0.58 0.54 6.64
C PHE A 69 -0.01 -0.57 7.50
N GLY A 70 0.77 -1.21 8.38
CA GLY A 70 0.31 -2.35 9.19
C GLY A 70 -0.79 -2.02 10.18
N CYS A 71 -1.56 -3.05 10.56
CA CYS A 71 -2.70 -2.93 11.45
C CYS A 71 -2.33 -2.37 12.84
N GLY A 72 -1.15 -2.68 13.36
CA GLY A 72 -0.81 -2.29 14.73
C GLY A 72 -0.46 -0.81 14.95
N SER A 73 -0.17 -0.03 13.91
CA SER A 73 -0.09 1.43 14.07
C SER A 73 -1.46 2.09 13.98
N GLY A 74 -2.42 1.45 13.31
CA GLY A 74 -3.74 1.99 13.04
C GLY A 74 -3.75 3.20 12.08
N TYR A 75 -2.63 3.61 11.49
CA TYR A 75 -2.50 4.90 10.81
C TYR A 75 -3.41 5.03 9.57
N ILE A 76 -3.54 3.97 8.77
CA ILE A 76 -4.46 3.93 7.63
C ILE A 76 -5.93 3.91 8.07
N GLY A 77 -6.22 3.28 9.21
CA GLY A 77 -7.54 3.33 9.85
C GLY A 77 -7.90 4.74 10.31
N ASP A 78 -6.96 5.40 11.00
CA ASP A 78 -7.10 6.76 11.51
C ASP A 78 -7.28 7.78 10.40
N MET A 79 -6.53 7.63 9.31
CA MET A 79 -6.68 8.48 8.13
C MET A 79 -8.11 8.48 7.59
N ARG A 80 -8.80 7.33 7.63
CA ARG A 80 -10.17 7.18 7.11
C ARG A 80 -11.27 7.56 8.09
N ARG A 81 -10.95 7.92 9.34
CA ARG A 81 -11.98 8.30 10.34
C ARG A 81 -12.75 9.53 9.86
N GLY A 82 -14.05 9.58 10.20
CA GLY A 82 -14.92 10.72 9.86
C GLY A 82 -14.54 12.06 10.50
N THR A 83 -13.56 12.07 11.43
CA THR A 83 -12.97 13.29 11.99
C THR A 83 -11.94 13.95 11.06
N VAL A 84 -11.45 13.22 10.05
CA VAL A 84 -10.56 13.73 9.00
C VAL A 84 -11.41 14.21 7.83
N SER A 85 -11.14 15.41 7.29
CA SER A 85 -11.94 15.94 6.18
C SER A 85 -11.77 15.09 4.91
N PRO A 86 -12.83 14.91 4.09
CA PRO A 86 -12.75 14.15 2.84
C PRO A 86 -11.60 14.58 1.91
N ASP A 87 -11.37 15.88 1.77
CA ASP A 87 -10.29 16.42 0.93
C ASP A 87 -8.90 15.98 1.40
N LEU A 88 -8.70 15.93 2.73
CA LEU A 88 -7.42 15.52 3.30
C LEU A 88 -7.22 14.01 3.14
N GLN A 89 -8.28 13.21 3.26
CA GLN A 89 -8.23 11.78 2.99
C GLN A 89 -7.89 11.49 1.52
N VAL A 90 -8.59 12.15 0.59
CA VAL A 90 -8.36 12.05 -0.86
C VAL A 90 -6.92 12.41 -1.21
N ARG A 91 -6.42 13.52 -0.68
CA ARG A 91 -5.05 13.96 -0.91
C ARG A 91 -4.04 12.94 -0.39
N CYS A 92 -4.26 12.41 0.82
CA CYS A 92 -3.40 11.37 1.40
C CYS A 92 -3.39 10.10 0.54
N VAL A 93 -4.56 9.60 0.12
CA VAL A 93 -4.64 8.41 -0.74
C VAL A 93 -3.92 8.64 -2.06
N ARG A 94 -4.19 9.75 -2.75
CA ARG A 94 -3.50 10.09 -4.02
C ARG A 94 -1.98 10.15 -3.87
N SER A 95 -1.49 10.69 -2.76
CA SER A 95 -0.05 10.79 -2.52
C SER A 95 0.66 9.45 -2.40
N ILE A 96 -0.06 8.34 -2.16
CA ILE A 96 0.52 6.99 -2.19
C ILE A 96 1.09 6.67 -3.58
N ALA A 97 0.51 7.20 -4.66
CA ALA A 97 1.08 7.03 -6.00
C ALA A 97 2.50 7.64 -6.09
N THR A 98 2.72 8.80 -5.46
CA THR A 98 4.06 9.42 -5.38
C THR A 98 5.00 8.61 -4.49
N LEU A 99 4.50 8.03 -3.40
CA LEU A 99 5.29 7.11 -2.56
C LEU A 99 5.83 5.93 -3.39
N TYR A 100 5.01 5.35 -4.25
CA TYR A 100 5.47 4.31 -5.17
C TYR A 100 6.49 4.85 -6.17
N THR A 101 6.15 5.90 -6.92
CA THR A 101 6.98 6.31 -8.07
C THR A 101 8.30 6.97 -7.67
N ASP A 102 8.35 7.61 -6.51
CA ASP A 102 9.48 8.45 -6.12
C ASP A 102 10.33 7.83 -4.99
N LEU A 103 9.85 6.72 -4.38
CA LEU A 103 10.59 5.95 -3.39
C LEU A 103 10.63 4.46 -3.72
N PHE A 104 9.51 3.75 -3.72
CA PHE A 104 9.54 2.28 -3.82
C PHE A 104 10.11 1.79 -5.14
N ASP A 105 9.76 2.41 -6.26
CA ASP A 105 10.31 2.04 -7.57
C ASP A 105 11.82 2.29 -7.70
N ARG A 106 12.40 3.08 -6.78
CA ARG A 106 13.84 3.34 -6.70
C ARG A 106 14.59 2.36 -5.79
N VAL A 107 13.94 1.80 -4.76
CA VAL A 107 14.61 0.94 -3.77
C VAL A 107 14.34 -0.55 -4.01
N CYS A 108 13.17 -0.91 -4.56
CA CYS A 108 12.85 -2.29 -4.91
C CYS A 108 13.65 -2.80 -6.11
N GLY A 109 13.65 -4.12 -6.34
CA GLY A 109 14.37 -4.71 -7.47
C GLY A 109 15.89 -4.49 -7.37
N HIS A 110 16.46 -4.61 -6.16
CA HIS A 110 17.84 -4.22 -5.83
C HIS A 110 18.19 -2.82 -6.36
N HIS A 111 17.44 -1.82 -5.90
CA HIS A 111 17.54 -0.45 -6.40
C HIS A 111 17.38 -0.31 -7.94
N GLY A 112 16.49 -1.11 -8.52
CA GLY A 112 16.20 -1.15 -9.95
C GLY A 112 17.27 -1.82 -10.82
N THR A 113 18.27 -2.48 -10.23
CA THR A 113 19.25 -3.28 -10.99
C THR A 113 18.69 -4.62 -11.45
N ASP A 114 17.70 -5.15 -10.73
CA ASP A 114 16.94 -6.34 -11.08
C ASP A 114 15.42 -6.06 -11.00
N PRO A 115 14.90 -5.23 -11.92
CA PRO A 115 13.52 -4.74 -11.85
C PRO A 115 12.49 -5.80 -12.24
N ASP A 116 12.89 -6.89 -12.91
CA ASP A 116 11.97 -7.86 -13.47
C ASP A 116 11.84 -9.12 -12.62
N SER A 117 12.78 -9.39 -11.71
CA SER A 117 12.73 -10.55 -10.81
C SER A 117 11.61 -10.48 -9.78
N ASP A 118 11.15 -11.66 -9.38
CA ASP A 118 10.27 -11.81 -8.23
C ASP A 118 11.10 -11.90 -6.95
N LEU A 119 11.19 -10.79 -6.22
CA LEU A 119 12.03 -10.67 -5.02
C LEU A 119 11.19 -10.55 -3.73
N ARG A 120 9.88 -10.79 -3.81
CA ARG A 120 8.94 -10.60 -2.70
C ARG A 120 9.27 -11.45 -1.47
N ASP A 121 9.83 -12.63 -1.68
CA ASP A 121 10.20 -13.57 -0.62
C ASP A 121 11.69 -13.52 -0.24
N THR A 122 12.49 -12.68 -0.91
CA THR A 122 13.95 -12.62 -0.72
C THR A 122 14.44 -11.27 -0.19
N ASP A 123 13.74 -10.18 -0.55
CA ASP A 123 14.10 -8.82 -0.14
C ASP A 123 13.01 -8.22 0.75
N GLU A 124 13.40 -7.77 1.94
CA GLU A 124 12.48 -7.23 2.95
C GLU A 124 11.64 -6.06 2.42
N VAL A 125 12.24 -5.16 1.63
CA VAL A 125 11.53 -3.99 1.09
C VAL A 125 10.53 -4.38 -0.01
N ASP A 126 10.90 -5.31 -0.88
CA ASP A 126 10.01 -5.82 -1.94
C ASP A 126 8.84 -6.60 -1.33
N GLY A 127 9.09 -7.40 -0.29
CA GLY A 127 8.05 -8.07 0.49
C GLY A 127 7.09 -7.10 1.21
N ALA A 128 7.63 -6.06 1.85
CA ALA A 128 6.81 -5.04 2.51
C ALA A 128 5.94 -4.26 1.50
N VAL A 129 6.51 -3.90 0.35
CA VAL A 129 5.78 -3.21 -0.72
C VAL A 129 4.70 -4.10 -1.32
N TYR A 130 4.99 -5.38 -1.55
CA TYR A 130 4.03 -6.36 -2.02
C TYR A 130 2.76 -6.41 -1.15
N MET A 131 2.92 -6.44 0.18
CA MET A 131 1.82 -6.57 1.14
C MET A 131 1.08 -5.27 1.45
N MET A 132 1.47 -4.14 0.86
CA MET A 132 1.03 -2.82 1.29
C MET A 132 -0.49 -2.60 1.21
N TRP A 133 -1.18 -3.27 0.28
CA TRP A 133 -2.63 -3.16 0.13
C TRP A 133 -3.42 -3.94 1.19
N ASP A 134 -2.88 -5.07 1.64
CA ASP A 134 -3.44 -5.95 2.68
C ASP A 134 -3.26 -5.35 4.06
N MET A 135 -2.17 -4.61 4.23
CA MET A 135 -1.83 -3.95 5.47
C MET A 135 -2.80 -2.81 5.80
N GLY A 136 -3.27 -2.80 7.06
CA GLY A 136 -4.10 -1.71 7.59
C GLY A 136 -5.42 -1.52 6.83
N HIS A 137 -5.82 -2.53 6.05
CA HIS A 137 -6.95 -2.51 5.13
C HIS A 137 -6.91 -1.32 4.17
N LEU A 138 -5.76 -1.02 3.57
CA LEU A 138 -5.63 0.05 2.57
C LEU A 138 -6.58 -0.20 1.39
N GLU A 139 -6.67 -1.43 0.89
CA GLU A 139 -7.67 -1.89 -0.09
C GLU A 139 -9.13 -1.53 0.26
N GLY A 140 -9.41 -1.41 1.57
CA GLY A 140 -10.71 -0.99 2.09
C GLY A 140 -11.13 0.42 1.66
N THR A 141 -10.23 1.25 1.10
CA THR A 141 -10.60 2.52 0.46
C THR A 141 -11.46 2.33 -0.79
N VAL A 142 -11.33 1.16 -1.45
CA VAL A 142 -12.03 0.84 -2.70
C VAL A 142 -13.06 -0.27 -2.49
N MET A 143 -12.78 -1.26 -1.62
CA MET A 143 -13.69 -2.38 -1.35
C MET A 143 -15.03 -1.96 -0.72
N PHE A 144 -15.05 -0.86 0.03
CA PHE A 144 -16.20 -0.45 0.85
C PHE A 144 -16.67 0.97 0.48
N PRO A 145 -17.21 1.17 -0.74
CA PRO A 145 -17.64 2.48 -1.22
C PRO A 145 -18.69 3.13 -0.33
N GLU A 146 -19.48 2.34 0.42
CA GLU A 146 -20.47 2.83 1.38
C GLU A 146 -19.85 3.53 2.60
N LYS A 147 -18.59 3.23 2.93
CA LYS A 147 -17.87 3.83 4.07
C LYS A 147 -17.09 5.09 3.68
N GLY A 148 -16.73 5.24 2.41
CA GLY A 148 -15.90 6.34 1.92
C GLY A 148 -15.96 6.47 0.41
N PRO A 149 -17.10 6.89 -0.17
CA PRO A 149 -17.29 6.89 -1.63
C PRO A 149 -16.31 7.81 -2.35
N HIS A 150 -15.85 8.87 -1.69
CA HIS A 150 -14.83 9.80 -2.19
C HIS A 150 -13.42 9.19 -2.29
N LEU A 151 -13.17 8.02 -1.70
CA LEU A 151 -11.87 7.34 -1.71
C LEU A 151 -11.72 6.29 -2.81
N VAL A 152 -12.83 5.86 -3.42
CA VAL A 152 -12.84 4.85 -4.49
C VAL A 152 -11.99 5.32 -5.67
N GLU A 153 -12.27 6.53 -6.17
CA GLU A 153 -11.56 7.08 -7.33
C GLU A 153 -10.06 7.28 -7.05
N PRO A 154 -9.64 7.96 -5.96
CA PRO A 154 -8.23 8.02 -5.57
C PRO A 154 -7.54 6.67 -5.43
N GLY A 155 -8.21 5.66 -4.86
CA GLY A 155 -7.62 4.34 -4.69
C GLY A 155 -7.35 3.65 -6.03
N ILE A 156 -8.31 3.74 -6.97
CA ILE A 156 -8.13 3.21 -8.32
C ILE A 156 -7.04 3.99 -9.08
N GLU A 157 -7.01 5.31 -8.97
CA GLU A 157 -5.97 6.17 -9.57
C GLU A 157 -4.55 5.76 -9.10
N VAL A 158 -4.39 5.38 -7.83
CA VAL A 158 -3.10 4.89 -7.30
C VAL A 158 -2.72 3.56 -7.97
N LEU A 159 -3.62 2.58 -7.98
CA LEU A 159 -3.37 1.26 -8.59
C LEU A 159 -2.97 1.39 -10.06
N GLU A 160 -3.73 2.17 -10.82
CA GLU A 160 -3.46 2.46 -12.23
C GLU A 160 -2.11 3.19 -12.42
N SER A 161 -1.84 4.19 -11.58
CA SER A 161 -0.57 4.92 -11.62
C SER A 161 0.63 4.02 -11.38
N VAL A 162 0.53 3.08 -10.44
CA VAL A 162 1.63 2.15 -10.13
C VAL A 162 1.90 1.22 -11.31
N LEU A 163 0.86 0.59 -11.87
CA LEU A 163 1.01 -0.29 -13.03
C LEU A 163 1.57 0.43 -14.27
N HIS A 164 1.19 1.70 -14.46
CA HIS A 164 1.63 2.47 -15.61
C HIS A 164 3.04 3.05 -15.45
N ARG A 165 3.38 3.56 -14.25
CA ARG A 165 4.55 4.40 -14.03
C ARG A 165 5.72 3.69 -13.38
N CYS A 166 5.49 2.63 -12.60
CA CYS A 166 6.58 1.90 -11.94
C CYS A 166 7.22 0.90 -12.91
N ARG A 167 8.53 0.71 -12.77
CA ARG A 167 9.32 -0.25 -13.53
C ARG A 167 9.45 -1.59 -12.80
N THR A 168 9.69 -1.54 -11.49
CA THR A 168 9.98 -2.71 -10.67
C THR A 168 8.78 -3.63 -10.54
N SER A 169 9.03 -4.92 -10.62
CA SER A 169 8.04 -5.96 -10.45
C SER A 169 7.38 -5.91 -9.07
N ALA A 170 8.12 -5.60 -8.00
CA ALA A 170 7.55 -5.45 -6.64
C ALA A 170 6.46 -4.39 -6.55
N CYS A 171 6.64 -3.23 -7.18
CA CYS A 171 5.60 -2.21 -7.22
C CYS A 171 4.39 -2.67 -8.05
N ARG A 172 4.64 -3.24 -9.24
CA ARG A 172 3.58 -3.70 -10.13
C ARG A 172 2.76 -4.84 -9.52
N VAL A 173 3.42 -5.83 -8.95
CA VAL A 173 2.77 -6.97 -8.29
C VAL A 173 1.99 -6.53 -7.06
N SER A 174 2.46 -5.53 -6.31
CA SER A 174 1.67 -4.93 -5.22
C SER A 174 0.36 -4.31 -5.70
N ALA A 175 0.39 -3.54 -6.79
CA ALA A 175 -0.84 -3.00 -7.38
C ALA A 175 -1.76 -4.09 -7.94
N LEU A 176 -1.21 -5.13 -8.59
CA LEU A 176 -2.00 -6.29 -9.02
C LEU A 176 -2.63 -7.02 -7.83
N HIS A 177 -1.89 -7.16 -6.73
CA HIS A 177 -2.35 -7.79 -5.50
C HIS A 177 -3.57 -7.05 -4.93
N GLY A 178 -3.45 -5.73 -4.74
CA GLY A 178 -4.57 -4.88 -4.32
C GLY A 178 -5.77 -4.95 -5.28
N ILE A 179 -5.53 -4.94 -6.60
CA ILE A 179 -6.60 -5.13 -7.60
C ILE A 179 -7.31 -6.46 -7.41
N GLY A 180 -6.57 -7.55 -7.20
CA GLY A 180 -7.14 -8.89 -7.05
C GLY A 180 -8.09 -8.99 -5.87
N HIS A 181 -7.68 -8.51 -4.70
CA HIS A 181 -8.53 -8.49 -3.51
C HIS A 181 -9.77 -7.61 -3.71
N ILE A 182 -9.59 -6.38 -4.21
CA ILE A 182 -10.69 -5.45 -4.46
C ILE A 182 -11.69 -6.05 -5.47
N TYR A 183 -11.19 -6.66 -6.54
CA TYR A 183 -12.01 -7.34 -7.54
C TYR A 183 -12.83 -8.47 -6.92
N CYS A 184 -12.20 -9.31 -6.09
CA CYS A 184 -12.86 -10.43 -5.42
C CYS A 184 -14.08 -9.96 -4.62
N ILE A 185 -13.91 -8.91 -3.81
CA ILE A 185 -14.99 -8.33 -3.01
C ILE A 185 -16.12 -7.79 -3.88
N HIS A 186 -15.82 -6.95 -4.87
CA HIS A 186 -16.83 -6.34 -5.74
C HIS A 186 -17.55 -7.37 -6.61
N ASN A 187 -16.83 -8.39 -7.09
CA ASN A 187 -17.43 -9.47 -7.86
C ASN A 187 -18.42 -10.29 -7.01
N TYR A 188 -18.05 -10.59 -5.75
CA TYR A 188 -18.90 -11.29 -4.79
C TYR A 188 -20.14 -10.48 -4.39
N GLN A 189 -19.98 -9.17 -4.16
CA GLN A 189 -21.07 -8.26 -3.80
C GLN A 189 -21.99 -7.90 -4.98
N GLY A 190 -21.57 -8.18 -6.21
CA GLY A 190 -22.35 -7.92 -7.42
C GLY A 190 -22.17 -6.52 -8.00
N ASP A 191 -21.24 -5.70 -7.50
CA ASP A 191 -20.87 -4.43 -8.12
C ASP A 191 -20.00 -4.69 -9.36
N LYS A 192 -20.66 -4.73 -10.52
CA LYS A 192 -19.99 -5.00 -11.79
C LYS A 192 -19.26 -3.79 -12.35
N ALA A 193 -19.52 -2.56 -11.88
CA ALA A 193 -18.90 -1.37 -12.45
C ALA A 193 -17.43 -1.28 -12.04
N ILE A 194 -17.16 -1.35 -10.73
CA ILE A 194 -15.79 -1.32 -10.20
C ILE A 194 -15.03 -2.56 -10.67
N ALA A 195 -15.62 -3.75 -10.55
CA ALA A 195 -14.99 -4.99 -11.01
C ALA A 195 -14.61 -4.96 -12.51
N SER A 196 -15.47 -4.37 -13.38
CA SER A 196 -15.15 -4.23 -14.81
C SER A 196 -14.02 -3.25 -15.07
N ARG A 197 -13.99 -2.13 -14.33
CA ARG A 197 -12.91 -1.14 -14.45
C ARG A 197 -11.56 -1.72 -14.03
N LEU A 198 -11.53 -2.47 -12.93
CA LEU A 198 -10.31 -3.15 -12.46
C LEU A 198 -9.78 -4.15 -13.49
N ARG A 199 -10.66 -4.96 -14.09
CA ARG A 199 -10.25 -5.85 -15.19
C ARG A 199 -9.67 -5.08 -16.38
N ALA A 200 -10.31 -3.97 -16.77
CA ALA A 200 -9.82 -3.16 -17.89
C ALA A 200 -8.41 -2.57 -17.62
N ILE A 201 -8.12 -2.19 -16.38
CA ILE A 201 -6.78 -1.74 -15.97
C ILE A 201 -5.76 -2.87 -16.11
N VAL A 202 -6.10 -4.08 -15.66
CA VAL A 202 -5.20 -5.25 -15.80
C VAL A 202 -5.04 -5.65 -17.26
N ASP A 203 -6.10 -5.65 -18.05
CA ASP A 203 -6.09 -5.94 -19.48
C ASP A 203 -5.09 -4.99 -20.20
N ALA A 204 -5.24 -3.68 -19.99
CA ALA A 204 -4.33 -2.68 -20.54
C ALA A 204 -2.87 -2.86 -20.08
N PHE A 205 -2.64 -3.26 -18.82
CA PHE A 205 -1.31 -3.56 -18.32
C PHE A 205 -0.69 -4.78 -19.04
N THR A 206 -1.46 -5.84 -19.30
CA THR A 206 -0.97 -7.09 -19.91
C THR A 206 -0.70 -6.99 -21.42
N GLU A 207 -1.24 -5.99 -22.11
CA GLU A 207 -0.93 -5.68 -23.51
C GLU A 207 0.53 -5.26 -23.75
N ARG A 208 1.26 -4.94 -22.67
CA ARG A 208 2.68 -4.60 -22.74
C ARG A 208 3.53 -5.79 -23.18
N ASN A 209 4.53 -5.54 -24.03
CA ASN A 209 5.44 -6.59 -24.52
C ASN A 209 6.68 -6.81 -23.63
N ASP A 210 6.90 -5.95 -22.65
CA ASP A 210 8.11 -5.92 -21.80
C ASP A 210 7.91 -6.58 -20.43
N LEU A 211 6.78 -7.24 -20.18
CA LEU A 211 6.54 -7.91 -18.90
C LEU A 211 7.20 -9.29 -18.84
N PRO A 212 7.89 -9.63 -17.73
CA PRO A 212 8.36 -10.99 -17.48
C PRO A 212 7.18 -11.95 -17.35
N GLU A 213 7.39 -13.22 -17.73
CA GLU A 213 6.34 -14.25 -17.81
C GLU A 213 5.59 -14.42 -16.49
N TRP A 214 6.32 -14.53 -15.38
CA TRP A 214 5.71 -14.71 -14.05
C TRP A 214 4.79 -13.55 -13.65
N LEU A 215 5.10 -12.32 -14.05
CA LEU A 215 4.29 -11.14 -13.73
C LEU A 215 3.02 -11.10 -14.60
N ARG A 216 3.09 -11.62 -15.84
CA ARG A 216 1.89 -11.82 -16.66
C ARG A 216 0.98 -12.87 -16.05
N ASP A 217 1.54 -13.97 -15.56
CA ASP A 217 0.79 -15.03 -14.87
C ASP A 217 0.13 -14.47 -13.61
N TYR A 218 0.87 -13.69 -12.82
CA TYR A 218 0.31 -13.01 -11.65
C TYR A 218 -0.81 -12.04 -12.03
N ALA A 219 -0.63 -11.25 -13.10
CA ALA A 219 -1.66 -10.34 -13.59
C ALA A 219 -2.93 -11.08 -14.04
N ALA A 220 -2.79 -12.22 -14.71
CA ALA A 220 -3.92 -13.07 -15.10
C ALA A 220 -4.68 -13.60 -13.88
N HIS A 221 -3.99 -13.97 -12.82
CA HIS A 221 -4.62 -14.37 -11.56
C HIS A 221 -5.31 -13.19 -10.85
N ALA A 222 -4.64 -12.05 -10.74
CA ALA A 222 -5.20 -10.83 -10.15
C ALA A 222 -6.46 -10.34 -10.86
N ARG A 223 -6.49 -10.44 -12.20
CA ARG A 223 -7.66 -10.12 -13.02
C ARG A 223 -8.93 -10.88 -12.61
N GLU A 224 -8.76 -12.10 -12.13
CA GLU A 224 -9.86 -12.99 -11.71
C GLU A 224 -10.05 -13.00 -10.18
N GLY A 225 -9.25 -12.22 -9.43
CA GLY A 225 -9.31 -12.15 -7.97
C GLY A 225 -8.60 -13.30 -7.25
N TYR A 226 -7.68 -14.00 -7.92
CA TYR A 226 -6.93 -15.12 -7.35
C TYR A 226 -5.54 -14.69 -6.90
N VAL A 227 -5.45 -13.86 -5.87
CA VAL A 227 -4.17 -13.43 -5.29
C VAL A 227 -3.95 -14.08 -3.92
N GLN A 228 -2.70 -14.32 -3.55
CA GLN A 228 -2.29 -14.99 -2.30
C GLN A 228 -1.68 -14.01 -1.32
#